data_AF-A0A6J4G387-F1
#
_entry.id   AF-A0A6J4G387-F1
#
_cell.length_a   1.000
_cell.length_b   1.000
_cell.length_c   1.000
_cell.angle_alpha   90.00
_cell.angle_beta   90.00
_cell.angle_gamma   90.00
#
_symmetry.space_group_name_H-M   'P 1'
#
loop_
_entity.id
_entity.type
_entity.pdbx_description
1 polymer ?
#
loop_
_entity_poly.entity_id
_entity_poly.type
_entity_poly.pdbx_seq_one_letter_code
_entity_poly.pdbx_strand_id
1 'polypeptide(L)'
;MAEKIKVGIATHDELRDRALQIARGERRRQPDEPKVWFTSLESMAKVLSEPNRKLLRIIDEQQPASLAELEVMSGRKVSNLSRTLKTMSQYGLVKLVPGKRGSVAPEVLVRGVQMDLSIVG
;
A
#
# COMPACT_ATOMS: atom_id res chain seq x y z
N MET A 1 -8.43 -0.20 12.72
CA MET A 1 -7.66 -0.69 11.56
C MET A 1 -8.63 -1.36 10.61
N ALA A 2 -8.53 -1.16 9.30
CA ALA A 2 -9.40 -1.87 8.37
C ALA A 2 -8.89 -3.31 8.21
N GLU A 3 -9.76 -4.30 8.42
CA GLU A 3 -9.38 -5.71 8.31
C GLU A 3 -8.94 -6.06 6.88
N LYS A 4 -9.67 -5.55 5.88
CA LYS A 4 -9.38 -5.74 4.46
C LYS A 4 -9.64 -4.46 3.67
N ILE A 5 -8.87 -4.26 2.60
CA ILE A 5 -9.09 -3.18 1.62
C ILE A 5 -9.32 -3.76 0.22
N LYS A 6 -10.26 -3.19 -0.51
CA LYS A 6 -10.46 -3.49 -1.93
C LYS A 6 -9.43 -2.75 -2.79
N VAL A 7 -8.72 -3.49 -3.63
CA VAL A 7 -7.77 -2.98 -4.61
C VAL A 7 -8.24 -3.29 -6.02
N GLY A 8 -7.90 -2.43 -6.97
CA GLY A 8 -8.23 -2.58 -8.38
C GLY A 8 -7.00 -2.37 -9.25
N ILE A 9 -7.12 -2.76 -10.52
CA ILE A 9 -6.11 -2.48 -11.55
C ILE A 9 -6.70 -1.46 -12.51
N ALA A 10 -5.96 -0.38 -12.76
CA ALA A 10 -6.30 0.64 -13.75
C ALA A 10 -5.03 1.37 -14.18
N THR A 11 -4.95 1.71 -15.45
CA THR A 11 -3.90 2.56 -16.00
C THR A 11 -4.03 4.00 -15.50
N HIS A 12 -2.97 4.80 -15.69
CA HIS A 12 -2.98 6.20 -15.30
C HIS A 12 -4.05 7.01 -16.03
N ASP A 13 -4.31 6.69 -17.30
CA ASP A 13 -5.31 7.38 -18.12
C ASP A 13 -6.73 7.05 -17.63
N GLU A 14 -7.02 5.78 -17.36
CA GLU A 14 -8.30 5.37 -16.77
C GLU A 14 -8.56 6.03 -15.40
N LEU A 15 -7.53 6.14 -14.56
CA LEU A 15 -7.64 6.82 -13.27
C LEU A 15 -7.85 8.33 -13.43
N ARG A 16 -7.19 8.95 -14.41
CA ARG A 16 -7.35 10.37 -14.74
C ARG A 16 -8.76 10.64 -15.23
N ASP A 17 -9.27 9.87 -16.17
CA ASP A 17 -10.61 10.03 -16.73
C ASP A 17 -11.68 9.85 -15.65
N ARG A 18 -11.51 8.86 -14.78
CA ARG A 18 -12.39 8.64 -13.63
C ARG A 18 -12.38 9.82 -12.67
N ALA A 19 -11.21 10.42 -12.41
CA ALA A 19 -11.11 11.61 -11.56
C ALA A 19 -11.80 12.82 -12.20
N LEU A 20 -11.65 13.02 -13.52
CA LEU A 20 -12.30 14.09 -14.27
C LEU A 20 -13.84 13.95 -14.24
N GLN A 21 -14.38 12.75 -14.46
CA GLN A 21 -15.82 12.49 -14.39
C GLN A 21 -16.39 12.77 -12.99
N ILE A 22 -15.65 12.42 -11.93
CA ILE A 22 -16.05 12.72 -10.56
C ILE A 22 -16.06 14.24 -10.32
N ALA A 23 -15.02 14.94 -10.77
CA ALA A 23 -14.94 16.40 -10.63
C ALA A 23 -16.06 17.13 -11.38
N ARG A 24 -16.52 16.57 -12.51
CA ARG A 24 -17.66 17.08 -13.30
C ARG A 24 -19.03 16.69 -12.72
N GLY A 25 -19.09 15.81 -11.72
CA GLY A 25 -20.34 15.32 -11.13
C GLY A 25 -21.05 14.24 -11.95
N GLU A 26 -20.48 13.81 -13.08
CA GLU A 26 -21.00 12.77 -13.98
C GLU A 26 -20.91 11.38 -13.34
N ARG A 27 -19.96 11.19 -12.42
CA ARG A 27 -19.71 9.93 -11.72
C ARG A 27 -19.58 10.15 -10.22
N ARG A 28 -20.17 9.27 -9.41
CA ARG A 28 -19.91 9.19 -7.97
C ARG A 28 -19.14 7.90 -7.64
N ARG A 29 -18.26 7.97 -6.64
CA ARG A 29 -17.56 6.79 -6.13
C ARG A 29 -18.57 5.85 -5.49
N GLN A 30 -18.56 4.59 -5.89
CA GLN A 30 -19.43 3.59 -5.26
C GLN A 30 -18.80 3.09 -3.95
N PRO A 31 -19.60 2.71 -2.93
CA PRO A 31 -19.08 2.23 -1.64
C PRO A 31 -18.19 0.98 -1.75
N ASP A 32 -18.43 0.15 -2.75
CA ASP A 32 -17.75 -1.12 -3.03
C ASP A 32 -16.60 -1.00 -4.03
N GLU A 33 -16.33 0.21 -4.53
CA GLU A 33 -15.26 0.51 -5.48
C GLU A 33 -13.89 0.42 -4.80
N PRO A 34 -12.85 -0.06 -5.50
CA PRO A 34 -11.49 -0.05 -4.97
C PRO A 34 -11.04 1.34 -4.51
N LYS A 35 -10.48 1.39 -3.30
CA LYS A 35 -9.90 2.62 -2.74
C LYS A 35 -8.44 2.82 -3.14
N VAL A 36 -7.80 1.73 -3.56
CA VAL A 36 -6.40 1.68 -3.96
C VAL A 36 -6.33 1.06 -5.34
N TRP A 37 -5.58 1.70 -6.23
CA TRP A 37 -5.45 1.29 -7.62
C TRP A 37 -3.98 1.00 -7.94
N PHE A 38 -3.71 -0.21 -8.43
CA PHE A 38 -2.42 -0.58 -9.00
C PHE A 38 -2.45 -0.36 -10.52
N THR A 39 -1.30 -0.04 -11.10
CA THR A 39 -1.17 0.19 -12.55
C THR A 39 -1.17 -1.11 -13.35
N SER A 40 -0.87 -2.24 -12.71
CA SER A 40 -0.90 -3.57 -13.31
C SER A 40 -0.95 -4.66 -12.23
N LEU A 41 -1.34 -5.87 -12.64
CA LEU A 41 -1.28 -7.06 -11.79
C LEU A 41 0.16 -7.36 -11.34
N GLU A 42 1.13 -7.17 -12.25
CA GLU A 42 2.55 -7.38 -11.96
C GLU A 42 3.05 -6.42 -10.87
N SER A 43 2.68 -5.14 -10.95
CA SER A 43 3.03 -4.14 -9.93
C SER A 43 2.47 -4.55 -8.56
N MET A 44 1.22 -4.99 -8.52
CA MET A 44 0.59 -5.49 -7.30
C MET A 44 1.33 -6.72 -6.75
N ALA A 45 1.61 -7.71 -7.59
CA ALA A 45 2.32 -8.93 -7.20
C ALA A 45 3.72 -8.64 -6.63
N LYS A 46 4.43 -7.67 -7.20
CA LYS A 46 5.73 -7.21 -6.71
C LYS A 46 5.62 -6.55 -5.33
N VAL A 47 4.65 -5.67 -5.14
CA VAL A 47 4.42 -4.98 -3.85
C VAL A 47 4.00 -5.98 -2.77
N LEU A 48 3.14 -6.95 -3.09
CA LEU A 48 2.63 -7.98 -2.17
C LEU A 48 3.42 -9.29 -2.21
N SER A 49 4.65 -9.26 -2.72
CA SER A 49 5.54 -10.42 -2.75
C SER A 49 5.79 -10.99 -1.35
N GLU A 50 6.16 -12.27 -1.26
CA GLU A 50 6.43 -12.93 0.03
C GLU A 50 7.41 -12.16 0.94
N PRO A 51 8.57 -11.65 0.45
CA PRO A 51 9.48 -10.88 1.29
C PRO A 51 8.86 -9.60 1.86
N ASN A 52 7.96 -8.99 1.08
CA ASN A 52 7.27 -7.77 1.46
C ASN A 52 6.11 -8.05 2.44
N ARG A 53 5.39 -9.16 2.28
CA ARG A 53 4.40 -9.61 3.27
C ARG A 53 5.05 -9.98 4.59
N LYS A 54 6.23 -10.62 4.57
CA LYS A 54 7.03 -10.85 5.78
C LYS A 54 7.44 -9.53 6.45
N LEU A 55 7.87 -8.54 5.66
CA LEU A 55 8.19 -7.21 6.18
C LEU A 55 6.98 -6.55 6.85
N LEU A 56 5.80 -6.58 6.19
CA LEU A 56 4.57 -6.01 6.75
C LEU A 56 4.19 -6.70 8.07
N ARG A 57 4.35 -8.03 8.17
CA ARG A 57 4.13 -8.77 9.41
C ARG A 57 5.03 -8.28 10.54
N ILE A 58 6.34 -8.13 10.28
CA ILE A 58 7.29 -7.60 11.28
C ILE A 58 6.85 -6.21 11.75
N ILE A 59 6.41 -5.34 10.85
CA ILE A 59 5.98 -3.98 11.21
C ILE A 59 4.69 -4.02 12.06
N ASP A 60 3.71 -4.86 11.69
CA ASP A 60 2.45 -4.98 12.41
C ASP A 60 2.64 -5.59 13.81
N GLU A 61 3.50 -6.60 13.94
CA GLU A 61 3.74 -7.31 15.20
C GLU A 61 4.68 -6.55 16.15
N GLN A 62 5.75 -5.95 15.62
CA GLN A 62 6.84 -5.39 16.43
C GLN A 62 6.77 -3.86 16.55
N GLN A 63 5.98 -3.19 15.72
CA GLN A 63 5.76 -1.74 15.75
C GLN A 63 7.06 -0.92 15.91
N PRO A 64 8.05 -1.08 14.99
CA PRO A 64 9.35 -0.44 15.12
C PRO A 64 9.24 1.08 15.20
N ALA A 65 9.95 1.70 16.12
CA ALA A 65 9.92 3.14 16.34
C ALA A 65 10.79 3.93 15.34
N SER A 66 11.53 3.23 14.47
CA SER A 66 12.32 3.83 13.39
C SER A 66 12.66 2.85 12.26
N LEU A 67 13.07 3.36 11.09
CA LEU A 67 13.63 2.52 10.01
C LEU A 67 14.92 1.79 10.41
N ALA A 68 15.73 2.38 11.31
CA ALA A 68 16.97 1.74 11.77
C ALA A 68 16.67 0.50 12.62
N GLU A 69 15.67 0.59 13.50
CA GLU A 69 15.18 -0.54 14.27
C GLU A 69 14.59 -1.63 13.36
N LEU A 70 13.82 -1.22 12.34
CA LEU A 70 13.30 -2.16 11.34
C LEU A 70 14.41 -2.83 10.51
N GLU A 71 15.53 -2.15 10.23
CA GLU A 71 16.69 -2.79 9.60
C GLU A 71 17.24 -3.92 10.48
N VAL A 72 17.37 -3.70 11.79
CA VAL A 72 17.83 -4.74 12.73
C VAL A 72 16.86 -5.91 12.77
N MET A 73 15.55 -5.65 12.82
CA MET A 73 14.52 -6.71 12.90
C MET A 73 14.36 -7.49 11.58
N SER A 74 14.46 -6.82 10.44
CA SER A 74 14.20 -7.43 9.13
C SER A 74 15.46 -7.91 8.39
N GLY A 75 16.64 -7.48 8.83
CA GLY A 75 17.92 -7.70 8.15
C GLY A 75 18.07 -6.92 6.83
N ARG A 76 17.12 -6.02 6.50
CA ARG A 76 17.12 -5.25 5.25
C ARG A 76 17.67 -3.87 5.49
N LYS A 77 18.60 -3.43 4.64
CA LYS A 77 19.16 -2.06 4.68
C LYS A 77 18.07 -0.98 4.69
N VAL A 78 18.24 0.06 5.51
CA VAL A 78 17.34 1.23 5.59
C VAL A 78 17.01 1.82 4.22
N SER A 79 17.99 1.92 3.30
CA SER A 79 17.74 2.46 1.95
C SER A 79 16.76 1.60 1.13
N ASN A 80 16.80 0.27 1.29
CA ASN A 80 15.87 -0.66 0.66
C ASN A 80 14.48 -0.60 1.31
N LEU A 81 14.45 -0.52 2.64
CA LEU A 81 13.21 -0.37 3.41
C LEU A 81 12.48 0.92 3.02
N SER A 82 13.20 2.05 3.00
CA SER A 82 12.65 3.36 2.65
C SER A 82 11.97 3.36 1.28
N ARG A 83 12.64 2.84 0.24
CA ARG A 83 12.04 2.71 -1.10
C ARG A 83 10.78 1.86 -1.09
N THR A 84 10.84 0.68 -0.46
CA THR A 84 9.71 -0.26 -0.41
C THR A 84 8.52 0.35 0.33
N LEU A 85 8.76 0.95 1.49
CA LEU A 85 7.73 1.55 2.33
C LEU A 85 7.12 2.79 1.70
N LYS A 86 7.90 3.57 0.94
CA LYS A 86 7.36 4.69 0.16
C LYS A 86 6.36 4.20 -0.89
N THR A 87 6.69 3.14 -1.64
CA THR A 87 5.75 2.53 -2.58
C THR A 87 4.51 1.98 -1.87
N MET A 88 4.66 1.23 -0.79
CA MET A 88 3.52 0.71 -0.01
C MET A 88 2.65 1.83 0.56
N SER A 89 3.24 2.97 0.94
CA SER A 89 2.53 4.12 1.46
C SER A 89 1.69 4.81 0.39
N GLN A 90 2.19 4.88 -0.86
CA GLN A 90 1.40 5.39 -2.00
C GLN A 90 0.14 4.54 -2.25
N TYR A 91 0.22 3.23 -1.99
CA TYR A 91 -0.91 2.31 -2.07
C TYR A 91 -1.73 2.23 -0.77
N GLY A 92 -1.45 3.06 0.24
CA GLY A 92 -2.20 3.07 1.50
C GLY A 92 -2.09 1.78 2.31
N LEU A 93 -1.07 0.95 2.05
CA LEU A 93 -0.83 -0.28 2.81
C LEU A 93 -0.15 0.03 4.16
N VAL A 94 0.71 1.06 4.16
CA VAL A 94 1.42 1.56 5.34
C VAL A 94 1.30 3.09 5.40
N LYS A 95 1.50 3.66 6.57
CA LYS A 95 1.83 5.08 6.73
C LYS A 95 3.24 5.22 7.30
N LEU A 96 3.92 6.28 6.90
CA LEU A 96 5.17 6.71 7.51
C LEU A 96 4.86 7.86 8.46
N VAL A 97 5.17 7.69 9.74
CA VAL A 97 4.90 8.67 10.80
C VAL A 97 6.20 9.14 11.44
N PRO A 98 6.20 10.30 12.12
CA PRO A 98 7.31 10.69 12.98
C PRO A 98 7.55 9.64 14.07
N GLY A 99 8.77 9.14 14.13
CA GLY A 99 9.28 8.21 15.14
C GLY A 99 10.06 8.92 16.24
N LYS A 100 10.80 8.13 17.05
CA LYS A 100 11.62 8.68 18.15
C LYS A 100 12.75 9.56 17.60
N ARG A 101 13.06 10.67 18.29
CA ARG A 101 14.18 11.57 17.97
C ARG A 101 14.20 12.06 16.51
N GLY A 102 13.03 12.35 15.94
CA GLY A 102 12.91 12.84 14.56
C GLY A 102 13.12 11.77 13.48
N SER A 103 13.20 10.49 13.86
CA SER A 103 13.24 9.39 12.89
C SER A 103 11.88 9.19 12.19
N VAL A 104 11.82 8.28 11.22
CA VAL A 104 10.59 7.87 10.56
C VAL A 104 10.25 6.44 10.98
N ALA A 105 9.02 6.21 11.42
CA ALA A 105 8.49 4.91 11.79
C ALA A 105 7.38 4.48 10.81
N PRO A 106 7.36 3.22 10.35
CA PRO A 106 6.26 2.69 9.57
C PRO A 106 5.15 2.11 10.44
N GLU A 107 3.89 2.30 10.05
CA GLU A 107 2.73 1.60 10.64
C GLU A 107 1.89 0.96 9.53
N VAL A 108 1.45 -0.28 9.75
CA VAL A 108 0.55 -1.00 8.84
C VAL A 108 -0.87 -0.46 8.98
N LEU A 109 -1.52 -0.16 7.86
CA LEU A 109 -2.89 0.38 7.83
C LEU A 109 -3.96 -0.70 7.60
N VAL A 110 -3.58 -1.77 6.91
CA VAL A 110 -4.48 -2.84 6.45
C VAL A 110 -3.80 -4.21 6.61
N ARG A 111 -4.57 -5.21 7.05
CA ARG A 111 -4.05 -6.58 7.24
C ARG A 111 -4.40 -7.54 6.11
N GLY A 112 -5.33 -7.16 5.25
CA GLY A 112 -5.75 -7.95 4.10
C GLY A 112 -6.06 -7.09 2.88
N VAL A 113 -5.90 -7.70 1.71
CA VAL A 113 -6.22 -7.12 0.41
C VAL A 113 -7.19 -8.05 -0.29
N GLN A 114 -8.27 -7.50 -0.84
CA GLN A 114 -9.20 -8.20 -1.71
C GLN A 114 -9.15 -7.55 -3.09
N MET A 115 -9.09 -8.38 -4.13
CA MET A 115 -9.18 -7.96 -5.52
C MET A 115 -10.19 -8.85 -6.24
N ASP A 116 -11.14 -8.23 -6.90
CA ASP A 116 -12.05 -8.92 -7.80
C ASP A 116 -11.45 -8.81 -9.21
N LEU A 117 -11.04 -9.94 -9.80
CA LEU A 117 -10.35 -9.99 -11.09
C LEU A 117 -11.05 -10.97 -12.03
N SER A 118 -11.60 -10.44 -13.13
CA SER A 118 -12.10 -11.24 -14.25
C SER A 118 -10.94 -11.65 -15.15
N ILE A 119 -10.73 -12.95 -15.32
CA ILE A 119 -9.66 -13.51 -16.16
C ILE A 119 -10.11 -13.67 -17.61
N VAL A 120 -11.42 -13.87 -17.81
CA VAL A 120 -12.06 -13.97 -19.11
C VAL A 120 -13.38 -13.22 -19.01
N GLY A 121 -13.56 -12.27 -19.91
CA GLY A 121 -14.72 -11.39 -20.03
C GLY A 121 -14.62 -10.62 -21.32
#